data_AF-A0A7K2S5I0-F1
#
_entry.id   AF-A0A7K2S5I0-F1
#
_cell.length_a   1.000
_cell.length_b   1.000
_cell.length_c   1.000
_cell.angle_alpha   90.00
_cell.angle_beta   90.00
_cell.angle_gamma   90.00
#
_symmetry.space_group_name_H-M   'P 1'
#
loop_
_entity.id
_entity.type
_entity.pdbx_description
1 polymer ?
#
loop_
_entity_poly.entity_id
_entity_poly.type
_entity_poly.pdbx_seq_one_letter_code
_entity_poly.pdbx_strand_id
1 'polypeptide(L)' 'MTATVTSIAAYVSPPASVFLASIPTGAGADVHVYRDTDGSLSSECTGCGEYAWTLRVTREFAQEHAAACRRRPRPLAA' A
#
# COMPACT_ATOMS: atom_id res chain seq x y z
N MET A 1 -5.79 30.02 40.01
CA MET A 1 -5.11 29.00 39.20
C MET A 1 -6.07 28.57 38.10
N THR A 2 -5.77 28.93 36.86
CA THR A 2 -6.61 28.60 35.69
C THR A 2 -5.96 27.40 34.99
N ALA A 3 -6.69 26.28 34.94
CA ALA A 3 -6.23 25.06 34.29
C ALA A 3 -6.57 25.11 32.80
N THR A 4 -5.54 25.07 31.95
CA THR A 4 -5.70 24.96 30.50
C THR A 4 -6.05 23.51 30.17
N VAL A 5 -7.25 23.27 29.64
CA VAL A 5 -7.65 21.95 29.16
C VAL A 5 -7.03 21.74 27.77
N THR A 6 -6.01 20.90 27.68
CA THR A 6 -5.44 20.47 26.41
C THR A 6 -6.42 19.51 25.74
N SER A 7 -7.02 19.94 24.64
CA SER A 7 -7.88 19.08 23.83
C SER A 7 -7.04 17.95 23.24
N ILE A 8 -7.29 16.72 23.68
CA ILE A 8 -6.66 15.52 23.14
C ILE A 8 -7.24 15.36 21.74
N ALA A 9 -6.44 15.60 20.70
CA ALA A 9 -6.88 15.34 19.33
C ALA A 9 -7.28 13.86 19.26
N ALA A 10 -8.58 13.58 19.10
CA ALA A 10 -9.06 12.23 18.90
C ALA A 10 -8.33 11.66 17.67
N TYR A 11 -7.60 10.56 17.86
CA TYR A 11 -6.88 9.89 16.78
C TYR A 11 -7.94 9.20 15.90
N VAL A 12 -8.48 9.94 14.93
CA VAL A 12 -9.40 9.36 13.95
C VAL A 12 -8.54 8.57 12.98
N SER A 13 -8.73 7.25 12.95
CA SER A 13 -8.10 6.41 11.93
C SER A 13 -8.42 6.99 10.55
N PRO A 14 -7.42 7.25 9.70
CA PRO A 14 -7.67 7.61 8.31
C PRO A 14 -8.59 6.56 7.66
N PRO A 15 -9.44 6.95 6.70
CA PRO A 15 -10.20 5.97 5.93
C PRO A 15 -9.28 4.85 5.41
N ALA A 16 -9.76 3.62 5.40
CA ALA A 16 -8.96 2.50 4.90
C ALA A 16 -8.63 2.72 3.41
N SER A 17 -7.44 2.29 2.99
CA SER A 17 -7.07 2.28 1.59
C SER A 17 -8.01 1.38 0.80
N VAL A 18 -8.33 1.79 -0.43
CA VAL A 18 -9.31 1.08 -1.28
C VAL A 18 -8.57 0.19 -2.25
N PHE A 19 -8.79 -1.12 -2.19
CA PHE A 19 -8.24 -2.06 -3.16
C PHE A 19 -8.76 -1.76 -4.57
N LEU A 20 -7.85 -1.62 -5.53
CA LEU A 20 -8.15 -1.31 -6.92
C LEU A 20 -7.92 -2.49 -7.85
N ALA A 21 -6.78 -3.17 -7.72
CA ALA A 21 -6.35 -4.20 -8.66
C ALA A 21 -5.32 -5.16 -8.05
N SER A 22 -5.23 -6.35 -8.64
CA SER A 22 -4.11 -7.28 -8.46
C SER A 22 -3.43 -7.50 -9.80
N ILE A 23 -2.10 -7.47 -9.81
CA ILE A 23 -1.27 -7.67 -11.00
C ILE A 23 -0.30 -8.83 -10.74
N PRO A 24 -0.35 -9.91 -11.54
CA PRO A 24 0.55 -11.03 -11.36
C PRO A 24 1.99 -10.64 -11.74
N THR A 25 2.96 -11.11 -10.96
CA THR A 25 4.38 -10.93 -11.24
C THR A 25 4.96 -12.13 -11.98
N GLY A 26 6.08 -11.93 -12.67
CA GLY A 26 6.80 -13.03 -13.33
C GLY A 26 7.39 -14.08 -12.37
N ALA A 27 7.38 -13.80 -11.07
CA ALA A 27 7.89 -14.70 -10.02
C ALA A 27 6.78 -15.52 -9.32
N GLY A 28 5.52 -15.39 -9.75
CA GLY A 28 4.38 -16.09 -9.17
C GLY A 28 3.82 -15.46 -7.90
N ALA A 29 4.16 -14.19 -7.64
CA ALA A 29 3.51 -13.36 -6.63
C ALA A 29 2.45 -12.47 -7.29
N ASP A 30 1.69 -11.73 -6.47
CA ASP A 30 0.78 -10.69 -6.93
C ASP A 30 1.17 -9.34 -6.34
N VAL A 31 1.09 -8.28 -7.14
CA VAL A 31 1.14 -6.90 -6.65
C VAL A 31 -0.28 -6.40 -6.49
N HIS A 32 -0.69 -6.17 -5.24
CA HIS A 32 -1.95 -5.51 -4.92
C HIS A 32 -1.79 -4.00 -5.00
N VAL A 33 -2.77 -3.32 -5.57
CA VAL A 33 -2.78 -1.87 -5.76
C VAL A 33 -3.94 -1.29 -4.97
N TYR A 34 -3.65 -0.22 -4.23
CA TYR A 34 -4.61 0.47 -3.40
C TYR A 34 -4.63 1.95 -3.72
N ARG A 35 -5.79 2.59 -3.48
CA ARG A 35 -5.92 4.04 -3.44
C ARG A 35 -5.96 4.49 -1.99
N ASP A 36 -5.04 5.37 -1.63
CA ASP A 36 -4.99 5.94 -0.29
C ASP A 36 -5.92 7.16 -0.18
N THR A 37 -6.11 7.62 1.05
CA THR A 37 -7.10 8.66 1.39
C THR A 37 -6.76 10.02 0.83
N ASP A 38 -5.47 10.29 0.66
CA ASP A 38 -4.93 11.48 0.00
C ASP A 38 -5.04 11.41 -1.53
N GLY A 39 -5.59 10.31 -2.06
CA GLY A 39 -5.74 10.06 -3.48
C GLY A 39 -4.50 9.45 -4.13
N SER A 40 -3.43 9.21 -3.38
CA SER A 40 -2.23 8.55 -3.86
C SER A 40 -2.48 7.06 -4.17
N LEU A 41 -1.55 6.44 -4.88
CA LEU A 41 -1.56 5.00 -5.12
C LEU A 41 -0.45 4.33 -4.31
N SER A 42 -0.82 3.28 -3.62
CA SER A 42 0.11 2.36 -2.98
C SER A 42 0.00 0.98 -3.59
N SER A 43 1.07 0.21 -3.46
CA SER A 43 1.09 -1.16 -3.95
C SER A 43 2.01 -2.04 -3.13
N GLU A 44 1.63 -3.31 -2.97
CA GLU A 44 2.31 -4.29 -2.14
C GLU A 44 2.44 -5.62 -2.88
N CYS A 45 3.65 -6.18 -2.94
CA CYS A 45 3.92 -7.48 -3.54
C CYS A 45 3.73 -8.59 -2.49
N THR A 46 2.70 -9.43 -2.63
CA THR A 46 2.30 -10.48 -1.67
C THR A 46 3.37 -11.54 -1.43
N GLY A 47 4.30 -11.71 -2.37
CA GLY A 47 5.35 -12.71 -2.28
C GLY A 47 6.57 -12.28 -1.45
N CYS A 48 6.96 -11.01 -1.54
CA CYS A 48 8.19 -10.53 -0.94
C CYS A 48 7.98 -9.38 0.07
N GLY A 49 6.76 -8.86 0.20
CA GLY A 49 6.44 -7.72 1.05
C GLY A 49 7.02 -6.40 0.55
N GLU A 50 7.44 -6.33 -0.72
CA GLU A 50 7.88 -5.06 -1.31
C GLU A 50 6.69 -4.10 -1.40
N TYR A 51 6.90 -2.89 -0.90
CA TYR A 51 5.91 -1.83 -0.88
C TYR A 51 6.41 -0.64 -1.70
N ALA A 52 5.54 -0.08 -2.52
CA ALA A 52 5.80 1.14 -3.27
C ALA A 52 4.59 2.06 -3.18
N TRP A 53 4.82 3.37 -3.22
CA TRP A 53 3.77 4.39 -3.24
C TRP A 53 4.09 5.52 -4.22
N THR A 54 3.08 6.19 -4.72
CA THR A 54 3.22 7.33 -5.64
C THR A 54 2.06 8.30 -5.52
N LEU A 55 2.37 9.60 -5.63
CA LEU A 55 1.36 10.65 -5.81
C LEU A 55 0.83 10.71 -7.25
N ARG A 56 1.55 10.10 -8.20
CA ARG A 56 1.14 10.06 -9.61
C ARG A 56 0.19 8.89 -9.81
N VAL A 57 -1.10 9.19 -9.91
CA VAL A 57 -2.17 8.21 -10.10
C VAL A 57 -2.20 7.72 -11.55
N THR A 58 -1.13 7.03 -11.96
CA THR A 58 -1.03 6.47 -13.31
C THR A 58 -0.98 4.95 -13.23
N ARG A 59 -1.48 4.30 -14.29
CA ARG A 59 -1.62 2.83 -14.31
C ARG A 59 -0.28 2.14 -14.46
N GLU A 60 0.71 2.85 -15.01
CA GLU A 60 2.06 2.37 -15.29
C GLU A 60 2.82 2.08 -14.00
N PHE A 61 2.61 2.88 -12.93
CA PHE A 61 3.28 2.68 -11.64
C PHE A 61 3.16 1.25 -11.10
N ALA A 62 1.93 0.72 -11.09
CA ALA A 62 1.67 -0.63 -10.59
C ALA A 62 2.23 -1.71 -11.53
N GLN A 63 2.23 -1.47 -12.83
CA GLN A 63 2.82 -2.37 -13.83
C GLN A 63 4.34 -2.41 -13.71
N GLU A 64 4.98 -1.27 -13.49
CA GLU A 64 6.42 -1.17 -13.24
C GLU A 64 6.81 -1.89 -11.95
N HIS A 65 6.04 -1.72 -10.87
CA HIS A 65 6.27 -2.44 -9.63
C HIS A 65 6.14 -3.96 -9.84
N ALA A 66 5.08 -4.42 -10.53
CA ALA A 66 4.91 -5.85 -10.84
C ALA A 66 6.04 -6.41 -11.73
N ALA A 67 6.53 -5.63 -12.69
CA ALA A 67 7.65 -6.01 -13.55
C ALA A 67 9.00 -6.05 -12.81
N ALA A 68 9.17 -5.19 -11.80
CA ALA A 68 10.35 -5.13 -10.95
C ALA A 68 10.34 -6.20 -9.85
N CYS A 69 9.16 -6.59 -9.33
CA CYS A 69 9.02 -7.63 -8.31
C CYS A 69 9.35 -9.01 -8.90
N ARG A 70 10.65 -9.37 -8.87
CA ARG A 70 11.16 -10.67 -9.36
C ARG A 70 11.44 -11.69 -8.26
N ARG A 71 11.14 -11.34 -7.01
CA ARG A 71 11.35 -12.23 -5.87
C ARG A 71 10.23 -13.26 -5.81
N ARG A 72 10.60 -14.54 -5.70
CA ARG A 72 9.62 -15.61 -5.47
C ARG A 72 8.94 -15.41 -4.11
N PRO A 73 7.64 -15.73 -4.01
CA PRO A 73 6.97 -15.76 -2.72
C PRO A 73 7.74 -16.59 -1.70
N ARG A 74 8.02 -16.00 -0.54
CA ARG A 74 8.49 -16.80 0.59
C ARG A 74 7.27 -17.53 1.17
N PRO A 75 7.33 -18.85 1.40
CA PRO A 75 6.25 -19.53 2.11
C PRO A 75 6.07 -18.85 3.47
N LEU A 76 4.84 -18.45 3.79
CA LEU A 76 4.49 -18.06 5.15
C LEU A 76 4.80 -19.27 6.04
N ALA A 77 5.60 -19.06 7.09
CA ALA A 77 5.80 -20.09 8.10
C ALA A 77 4.42 -20.41 8.71
N ALA A 78 4.02 -21.68 8.62
CA ALA A 78 2.74 -22.18 9.10
C ALA A 78 2.61 -22.10 10.62
#